data_AF-A0A0M0WWC5-F1
#
_entry.id   AF-A0A0M0WWC5-F1
#
_cell.length_a   1.000
_cell.length_b   1.000
_cell.length_c   1.000
_cell.angle_alpha   90.00
_cell.angle_beta   90.00
_cell.angle_gamma   90.00
#
_symmetry.space_group_name_H-M   'P 1'
#
loop_
_entity.id
_entity.type
_entity.pdbx_description
1 polymer ?
#
loop_
_entity_poly.entity_id
_entity_poly.type
_entity_poly.pdbx_seq_one_letter_code
_entity_poly.pdbx_strand_id
1 'polypeptide(L)'
;MISSDIVVRWVGPGTNISDWGYEETCNGWVGAYKQYEGHNPKWHFKEMHIAPASENEVIATFWVTFEMDGKFIDVVKLFVQRFRKEQNDEWKLIREYCEHLSSVALT
;
A
#
# COMPACT_ATOMS: atom_id res chain seq x y z
N MET A 1 7.37 -7.36 6.80
CA MET A 1 8.49 -7.12 5.85
C MET A 1 8.02 -7.37 4.41
N ILE A 2 8.73 -6.89 3.40
CA ILE A 2 8.41 -7.14 1.98
C ILE A 2 9.05 -8.46 1.55
N SER A 3 8.32 -9.33 0.87
CA SER A 3 8.90 -10.56 0.29
C SER A 3 9.69 -10.24 -0.96
N SER A 4 10.79 -10.96 -1.22
CA SER A 4 11.50 -10.93 -2.51
C SER A 4 10.61 -11.33 -3.70
N ASP A 5 9.54 -12.08 -3.42
CA ASP A 5 8.59 -12.57 -4.42
C ASP A 5 7.41 -11.61 -4.63
N ILE A 6 7.46 -10.38 -4.07
CA ILE A 6 6.34 -9.45 -4.15
C ILE A 6 5.99 -9.13 -5.60
N VAL A 7 4.69 -9.17 -5.88
CA VAL A 7 4.12 -8.66 -7.13
C VAL A 7 3.13 -7.55 -6.78
N VAL A 8 3.34 -6.37 -7.33
CA VAL A 8 2.48 -5.21 -7.10
C VAL A 8 1.77 -4.83 -8.39
N ARG A 9 0.49 -4.48 -8.28
CA ARG A 9 -0.23 -3.73 -9.30
C ARG A 9 -0.69 -2.41 -8.73
N TRP A 10 -0.30 -1.32 -9.38
CA TRP A 10 -0.78 0.02 -9.08
C TRP A 10 -1.69 0.51 -10.19
N VAL A 11 -2.81 1.07 -9.79
CA VAL A 11 -3.77 1.71 -10.67
C VAL A 11 -3.81 3.19 -10.31
N GLY A 12 -3.47 4.01 -11.30
CA GLY A 12 -3.43 5.46 -11.22
C GLY A 12 -4.67 6.12 -11.82
N PRO A 13 -4.69 7.47 -11.86
CA PRO A 13 -5.77 8.21 -12.50
C PRO A 13 -6.05 7.76 -13.95
N GLY A 14 -7.34 7.67 -14.29
CA GLY A 14 -7.78 7.26 -15.63
C GLY A 14 -7.60 5.77 -15.86
N THR A 15 -6.78 5.40 -16.84
CA THR A 15 -6.49 4.00 -17.21
C THR A 15 -5.02 3.64 -17.02
N ASN A 16 -4.28 4.43 -16.24
CA ASN A 16 -2.86 4.20 -16.02
C ASN A 16 -2.66 3.03 -15.06
N ILE A 17 -1.95 2.01 -15.52
CA ILE A 17 -1.64 0.81 -14.74
C ILE A 17 -0.12 0.59 -14.79
N SER A 18 0.45 0.16 -13.68
CA SER A 18 1.86 -0.25 -13.61
C SER A 18 2.01 -1.46 -12.71
N ASP A 19 2.87 -2.39 -13.11
CA ASP A 19 3.20 -3.59 -12.36
C ASP A 19 4.67 -3.52 -11.92
N TRP A 20 4.96 -3.92 -10.67
CA TRP A 20 6.28 -3.80 -10.05
C TRP A 20 6.68 -5.05 -9.28
N GLY A 21 7.98 -5.28 -9.16
CA GLY A 21 8.59 -6.33 -8.35
C GLY A 21 9.25 -5.79 -7.09
N TYR A 22 10.09 -6.62 -6.48
CA TYR A 22 10.78 -6.31 -5.22
C TYR A 22 11.68 -5.07 -5.31
N GLU A 23 12.55 -5.00 -6.32
CA GLU A 23 13.51 -3.90 -6.45
C GLU A 23 12.81 -2.55 -6.62
N GLU A 24 11.81 -2.48 -7.51
CA GLU A 24 11.02 -1.28 -7.73
C GLU A 24 10.24 -0.89 -6.47
N THR A 25 9.69 -1.87 -5.74
CA THR A 25 9.00 -1.61 -4.47
C THR A 25 9.95 -1.01 -3.43
N CYS A 26 11.14 -1.59 -3.25
CA CYS A 26 12.15 -1.08 -2.34
C CYS A 26 12.61 0.34 -2.73
N ASN A 27 12.88 0.57 -4.02
CA ASN A 27 13.28 1.87 -4.54
C ASN A 27 12.16 2.91 -4.39
N GLY A 28 10.90 2.52 -4.57
CA GLY A 28 9.73 3.36 -4.30
C GLY A 28 9.67 3.84 -2.86
N TRP A 29 9.94 2.96 -1.89
CA TRP A 29 10.02 3.34 -0.47
C TRP A 29 11.21 4.25 -0.15
N VAL A 30 12.37 4.02 -0.78
CA VAL A 30 13.52 4.94 -0.66
C VAL A 30 13.17 6.33 -1.19
N GLY A 31 12.49 6.41 -2.33
CA GLY A 31 12.00 7.68 -2.91
C GLY A 31 10.99 8.38 -2.01
N ALA A 32 10.00 7.63 -1.50
CA ALA A 32 9.00 8.15 -0.58
C ALA A 32 9.64 8.69 0.72
N TYR A 33 10.59 7.95 1.30
CA TYR A 33 11.30 8.41 2.50
C TYR A 33 11.99 9.76 2.29
N LYS A 34 12.70 9.93 1.17
CA LYS A 34 13.34 11.20 0.82
C LYS A 34 12.33 12.33 0.64
N GLN A 35 11.16 12.04 0.06
CA GLN A 35 10.09 13.03 -0.10
C GLN A 35 9.54 13.51 1.26
N TYR A 36 9.58 12.66 2.28
CA TYR A 36 9.05 12.95 3.61
C TYR A 36 10.09 13.50 4.58
N GLU A 37 11.37 13.52 4.21
CA GLU A 37 12.44 14.03 5.05
C GLU A 37 12.20 15.51 5.40
N GLY A 38 12.25 15.83 6.69
CA GLY A 38 11.96 17.19 7.19
C GLY A 38 10.47 17.54 7.33
N HIS A 39 9.58 16.61 7.00
CA HIS A 39 8.13 16.78 7.12
C HIS A 39 7.51 15.86 8.18
N ASN A 40 6.24 16.09 8.53
CA ASN A 40 5.48 15.26 9.48
C ASN A 40 4.30 14.55 8.79
N PRO A 41 4.56 13.48 8.00
CA PRO A 41 3.52 12.73 7.33
C PRO A 41 2.69 11.90 8.33
N LYS A 42 1.37 11.86 8.12
CA LYS A 42 0.47 10.96 8.85
C LYS A 42 -0.42 10.19 7.87
N TRP A 43 -0.52 8.89 8.10
CA TRP A 43 -1.40 8.00 7.35
C TRP A 43 -2.63 7.72 8.19
N HIS A 44 -3.79 7.96 7.60
CA HIS A 44 -5.08 7.74 8.22
C HIS A 44 -5.73 6.54 7.56
N PHE A 45 -5.85 5.44 8.30
CA PHE A 45 -6.42 4.19 7.81
C PHE A 45 -7.93 4.16 8.11
N LYS A 46 -8.73 3.73 7.14
CA LYS A 46 -10.19 3.57 7.26
C LYS A 46 -10.61 2.19 6.75
N GLU A 47 -11.69 1.67 7.34
CA GLU A 47 -12.38 0.43 6.93
C GLU A 47 -11.43 -0.74 6.65
N MET A 48 -10.69 -1.16 7.66
CA MET A 48 -9.81 -2.32 7.55
C MET A 48 -10.61 -3.62 7.67
N HIS A 49 -10.52 -4.46 6.65
CA HIS A 49 -10.99 -5.84 6.67
C HIS A 49 -9.81 -6.78 6.51
N ILE A 50 -9.76 -7.83 7.34
CA ILE A 50 -8.75 -8.88 7.25
C ILE A 50 -9.48 -10.22 7.17
N ALA A 51 -9.13 -11.03 6.19
CA ALA A 51 -9.68 -12.36 6.00
C ALA A 51 -8.57 -13.40 5.77
N PRO A 52 -8.76 -14.65 6.19
CA PRO A 52 -7.91 -15.76 5.77
C PRO A 52 -7.97 -15.93 4.24
N ALA A 53 -6.82 -16.14 3.60
CA ALA A 53 -6.72 -16.45 2.18
C ALA A 53 -6.32 -17.91 1.93
N SER A 54 -5.50 -18.47 2.81
CA SER A 54 -5.13 -19.89 2.91
C SER A 54 -4.61 -20.20 4.32
N GLU A 55 -4.13 -21.43 4.58
CA GLU A 55 -3.65 -21.85 5.91
C GLU A 55 -2.58 -20.92 6.50
N ASN A 56 -1.69 -20.37 5.67
CA ASN A 56 -0.60 -19.49 6.08
C ASN A 56 -0.66 -18.11 5.43
N GLU A 57 -1.81 -17.71 4.89
CA GLU A 57 -1.94 -16.42 4.20
C GLU A 57 -3.20 -15.67 4.63
N VAL A 58 -3.08 -14.35 4.69
CA VAL A 58 -4.19 -13.43 4.94
C VAL A 58 -4.25 -12.39 3.85
N ILE A 59 -5.45 -11.88 3.61
CA ILE A 59 -5.67 -10.70 2.78
C ILE A 59 -6.18 -9.57 3.68
N ALA A 60 -5.57 -8.40 3.54
CA ALA A 60 -6.00 -7.18 4.19
C ALA A 60 -6.48 -6.19 3.12
N THR A 61 -7.65 -5.60 3.35
CA THR A 61 -8.21 -4.55 2.51
C THR A 61 -8.47 -3.34 3.37
N PHE A 62 -7.99 -2.17 2.96
CA PHE A 62 -8.16 -0.94 3.73
C PHE A 62 -8.00 0.30 2.86
N TRP A 63 -8.69 1.37 3.26
CA TRP A 63 -8.53 2.68 2.68
C TRP A 63 -7.48 3.48 3.44
N VAL A 64 -6.70 4.30 2.74
CA VAL A 64 -5.72 5.20 3.33
C VAL A 64 -5.87 6.60 2.75
N THR A 65 -5.94 7.60 3.63
CA THR A 65 -5.75 9.00 3.27
C THR A 65 -4.50 9.53 3.94
N PHE A 66 -3.98 10.65 3.45
CA PHE A 66 -2.67 11.16 3.85
C PHE A 66 -2.73 12.61 4.31
N GLU A 67 -2.01 12.94 5.37
CA GLU A 67 -1.81 14.30 5.87
C GLU A 67 -0.31 14.62 5.82
N MET A 68 0.03 15.83 5.37
CA MET A 68 1.37 16.38 5.42
C MET A 68 1.36 17.72 6.15
N ASP A 69 2.16 17.85 7.20
CA ASP A 69 2.33 19.10 7.97
C ASP A 69 0.98 19.73 8.39
N GLY A 70 0.04 18.89 8.84
CA GLY A 70 -1.28 19.32 9.30
C GLY A 70 -2.32 19.53 8.20
N LYS A 71 -1.99 19.28 6.92
CA LYS A 71 -2.91 19.42 5.79
C LYS A 71 -3.21 18.06 5.16
N PHE A 72 -4.49 17.73 5.02
CA PHE A 72 -4.91 16.58 4.23
C PHE A 72 -4.53 16.80 2.76
N ILE A 73 -3.89 15.78 2.19
CA ILE A 73 -3.64 15.70 0.76
C ILE A 73 -4.88 15.07 0.12
N ASP A 74 -5.33 15.64 -0.99
CA ASP A 74 -6.47 15.20 -1.79
C ASP A 74 -6.12 13.89 -2.52
N VAL A 75 -5.96 12.82 -1.75
CA VAL A 75 -5.65 11.48 -2.24
C VAL A 75 -6.26 10.44 -1.29
N VAL A 76 -6.92 9.46 -1.89
CA VAL A 76 -7.41 8.27 -1.20
C VAL A 76 -6.85 7.06 -1.92
N LYS A 77 -6.32 6.08 -1.17
CA LYS A 77 -5.82 4.83 -1.73
C LYS A 77 -6.60 3.65 -1.20
N LEU A 78 -6.99 2.72 -2.07
CA LEU A 78 -7.45 1.39 -1.66
C LEU A 78 -6.27 0.43 -1.76
N PHE A 79 -5.90 -0.19 -0.65
CA PHE A 79 -4.95 -1.28 -0.66
C PHE A 79 -5.70 -2.61 -0.53
N VAL A 80 -5.30 -3.57 -1.36
CA VAL A 80 -5.59 -4.99 -1.17
C VAL A 80 -4.25 -5.71 -1.13
N GLN A 81 -3.86 -6.12 0.07
CA GLN A 81 -2.54 -6.69 0.35
C GLN A 81 -2.68 -8.15 0.79
N ARG A 82 -1.87 -9.04 0.21
CA ARG A 82 -1.78 -10.45 0.61
C ARG A 82 -0.48 -10.68 1.35
N PHE A 83 -0.60 -11.22 2.55
CA PHE A 83 0.53 -11.56 3.41
C PHE A 83 0.64 -13.07 3.54
N ARG A 84 1.87 -13.57 3.60
CA ARG A 84 2.19 -14.97 3.86
C ARG A 84 3.05 -15.09 5.09
N LYS A 85 2.72 -16.06 5.94
CA LYS A 85 3.54 -16.45 7.10
C LYS A 85 4.62 -17.40 6.62
N GLU A 86 5.87 -17.01 6.82
CA GLU A 86 7.05 -17.79 6.46
C GLU A 86 7.41 -18.80 7.57
N GLN A 87 8.34 -19.72 7.29
CA GLN A 87 8.73 -20.81 8.22
C GLN A 87 9.29 -20.31 9.55
N ASN A 88 9.85 -19.09 9.58
CA ASN A 88 10.36 -18.43 10.78
C ASN A 88 9.29 -17.63 11.55
N ASP A 89 8.01 -17.91 11.29
CA ASP A 89 6.83 -17.23 11.82
C ASP A 89 6.67 -15.74 11.41
N GLU A 90 7.52 -15.22 10.53
CA GLU A 90 7.40 -13.84 10.05
C GLU A 90 6.34 -13.68 8.97
N TRP A 91 5.56 -12.60 9.04
CA TRP A 91 4.64 -12.21 7.97
C TRP A 91 5.34 -11.34 6.93
N LYS A 92 5.26 -11.76 5.66
CA LYS A 92 5.77 -11.00 4.52
C LYS A 92 4.65 -10.61 3.57
N LEU A 93 4.71 -9.37 3.05
CA LEU A 93 3.86 -8.91 1.97
C LEU A 93 4.30 -9.58 0.66
N ILE A 94 3.42 -10.37 0.04
CA ILE A 94 3.70 -11.12 -1.19
C ILE A 94 2.94 -10.60 -2.41
N ARG A 95 1.87 -9.82 -2.18
CA ARG A 95 1.11 -9.19 -3.25
C ARG A 95 0.46 -7.91 -2.78
N GLU A 96 0.46 -6.90 -3.63
CA GLU A 96 -0.28 -5.67 -3.39
C GLU A 96 -1.05 -5.27 -4.65
N TYR A 97 -2.30 -4.86 -4.46
CA TYR A 97 -3.01 -4.00 -5.37
C TYR A 97 -3.23 -2.66 -4.69
N CYS A 98 -2.89 -1.57 -5.37
CA CYS A 98 -3.11 -0.21 -4.89
C CYS A 98 -3.91 0.58 -5.93
N GLU A 99 -5.14 0.95 -5.59
CA GLU A 99 -5.93 1.93 -6.33
C GLU A 99 -5.57 3.33 -5.84
N HIS A 100 -5.30 4.27 -6.75
CA HIS A 100 -5.08 5.68 -6.44
C HIS A 100 -6.27 6.51 -6.93
N LEU A 101 -7.01 7.09 -5.99
CA LEU A 101 -8.18 7.93 -6.25
C LEU A 101 -7.91 9.37 -5.81
N SER A 102 -8.51 10.33 -6.52
CA SER A 102 -8.69 11.68 -5.97
C SER A 102 -9.85 11.68 -4.98
N SER A 103 -9.74 12.46 -3.90
CA SER A 103 -10.77 12.60 -2.87
C SER A 103 -12.05 13.23 -3.41
N VAL A 104 -11.98 13.94 -4.54
CA VAL A 104 -13.14 14.56 -5.22
C VAL A 104 -14.11 13.51 -5.78
N ALA A 105 -13.67 12.27 -6.00
CA ALA A 105 -14.52 11.21 -6.56
C ALA A 105 -15.43 10.50 -5.53
N LEU A 106 -15.33 10.84 -4.24
CA LEU A 106 -16.06 10.18 -3.13
C LEU A 106 -17.16 11.05 -2.50
N THR A 107 -17.50 12.18 -3.12
CA THR A 107 -18.64 13.06 -2.73
C THR A 107 -19.82 12.88 -3.68
#